data_AF-A0A536DP76-F1
#
_entry.id   AF-A0A536DP76-F1
#
_cell.length_a   1.000
_cell.length_b   1.000
_cell.length_c   1.000
_cell.angle_alpha   90.00
_cell.angle_beta   90.00
_cell.angle_gamma   90.00
#
_symmetry.space_group_name_H-M   'P 1'
#
loop_
_entity.id
_entity.type
_entity.pdbx_description
1 polymer ?
#
loop_
_entity_poly.entity_id
_entity_poly.type
_entity_poly.pdbx_seq_one_letter_code
_entity_poly.pdbx_strand_id
1 'polypeptide(L)' 'MAVRSGIAGWIDRSLIDSRLFYPMAVKTSEDRLAFYATQFSMAEADTSYYG' A
#
# COMPACT_ATOMS: atom_id res chain seq x y z
N MET A 1 12.41 19.94 10.61
CA MET A 1 11.28 19.02 10.86
C MET A 1 10.75 18.58 9.51
N ALA A 2 10.67 17.28 9.24
CA ALA A 2 10.27 16.76 7.92
C ALA A 2 8.86 16.17 7.99
N VAL A 3 7.96 16.61 7.11
CA VAL A 3 6.63 16.03 6.94
C VAL A 3 6.77 14.78 6.07
N ARG A 4 6.13 13.67 6.49
CA ARG A 4 6.03 12.43 5.70
C ARG A 4 4.58 12.23 5.28
N SER A 5 4.38 11.77 4.06
CA SER A 5 3.06 11.57 3.47
C SER A 5 2.91 10.13 2.99
N GLY A 6 1.68 9.64 3.10
CA GLY A 6 1.24 8.32 2.65
C GLY A 6 -0.27 8.32 2.50
N ILE A 7 -0.81 7.21 2.00
CA ILE A 7 -2.25 7.00 1.89
C ILE A 7 -2.73 6.02 2.97
N ALA A 8 -3.93 6.30 3.47
CA ALA A 8 -4.69 5.36 4.26
C ALA A 8 -5.20 4.22 3.36
N GLY A 9 -5.21 2.98 3.86
CA GLY A 9 -5.73 1.84 3.10
C GLY A 9 -4.89 1.44 1.87
N TRP A 10 -3.55 1.44 1.97
CA TRP A 10 -2.67 0.99 0.88
C TRP A 10 -2.91 -0.47 0.44
N ILE A 11 -3.60 -1.28 1.23
CA ILE A 11 -4.05 -2.65 0.89
C ILE A 11 -5.57 -2.78 0.80
N ASP A 12 -6.26 -1.66 0.60
CA ASP A 12 -7.69 -1.65 0.33
C ASP A 12 -8.01 -2.42 -0.96
N ARG A 13 -9.12 -3.18 -0.92
CA ARG A 13 -9.54 -4.03 -2.03
C ARG A 13 -9.84 -3.21 -3.29
N SER A 14 -10.46 -2.04 -3.17
CA SER A 14 -10.79 -1.20 -4.32
C SER A 14 -9.54 -0.65 -5.01
N LEU A 15 -8.50 -0.30 -4.23
CA LEU A 15 -7.20 0.12 -4.76
C LEU A 15 -6.53 -1.03 -5.54
N ILE A 16 -6.52 -2.23 -4.96
CA ILE A 16 -5.92 -3.42 -5.59
C ILE A 16 -6.70 -3.79 -6.87
N ASP A 17 -8.02 -3.83 -6.79
CA ASP A 17 -8.90 -4.24 -7.89
C ASP A 17 -8.90 -3.21 -9.04
N SER A 18 -8.62 -1.93 -8.75
CA SER A 18 -8.46 -0.89 -9.77
C SER A 18 -7.33 -1.21 -10.75
N ARG A 19 -6.28 -1.91 -10.29
CA ARG A 19 -5.03 -2.18 -11.05
C ARG A 19 -4.34 -0.91 -11.60
N LEU A 20 -4.65 0.25 -11.04
CA LEU A 20 -4.06 1.53 -11.46
C LEU A 20 -2.78 1.86 -10.71
N PHE A 21 -2.66 1.40 -9.47
CA PHE A 21 -1.54 1.73 -8.59
C PHE A 21 -0.48 0.62 -8.53
N TYR A 22 -0.89 -0.64 -8.37
CA TYR A 22 0.02 -1.78 -8.27
C TYR A 22 0.31 -2.40 -9.65
N PRO A 23 1.59 -2.65 -10.00
CA PRO A 23 1.95 -3.41 -11.18
C PRO A 23 1.34 -4.83 -11.17
N MET A 24 1.05 -5.38 -12.34
CA MET A 24 0.45 -6.73 -12.48
C MET A 24 1.28 -7.87 -11.87
N ALA A 25 2.58 -7.65 -11.70
CA ALA A 25 3.49 -8.62 -11.06
C ALA A 25 3.33 -8.67 -9.53
N VAL A 26 2.81 -7.61 -8.91
CA VAL A 26 2.65 -7.47 -7.46
C VAL A 26 1.38 -8.19 -7.02
N LYS A 27 1.53 -9.29 -6.28
CA LYS A 27 0.39 -10.15 -5.90
C LYS A 27 0.24 -10.34 -4.40
N THR A 28 1.34 -10.36 -3.67
CA THR A 28 1.35 -10.57 -2.22
C THR A 28 1.30 -9.24 -1.47
N SER A 29 0.91 -9.26 -0.19
CA SER A 29 0.93 -8.08 0.66
C SER A 29 2.36 -7.54 0.87
N GLU A 30 3.35 -8.44 0.89
CA GLU A 30 4.78 -8.10 1.00
C GLU A 30 5.27 -7.38 -0.26
N ASP A 31 4.95 -7.90 -1.44
CA ASP A 31 5.27 -7.23 -2.72
C ASP A 31 4.61 -5.85 -2.80
N ARG A 32 3.35 -5.74 -2.33
CA ARG A 32 2.63 -4.47 -2.29
C ARG A 32 3.32 -3.48 -1.36
N LEU A 33 3.77 -3.93 -0.20
CA LEU A 33 4.46 -3.05 0.76
C LEU A 33 5.80 -2.60 0.19
N ALA A 34 6.56 -3.52 -0.42
CA ALA A 34 7.82 -3.20 -1.07
C ALA A 34 7.62 -2.16 -2.19
N PHE A 35 6.62 -2.36 -3.05
CA PHE A 35 6.28 -1.39 -4.10
C PHE A 35 5.82 -0.05 -3.50
N TYR A 36 4.90 -0.09 -2.54
CA TYR A 36 4.35 1.09 -1.89
C TYR A 36 5.44 1.96 -1.25
N ALA A 37 6.42 1.34 -0.59
CA ALA A 37 7.55 2.02 0.03
C ALA A 37 8.46 2.77 -0.98
N THR A 38 8.40 2.41 -2.27
CA THR A 38 9.07 3.19 -3.33
C THR A 38 8.35 4.49 -3.69
N GLN A 39 7.05 4.58 -3.40
CA GLN A 39 6.20 5.73 -3.73
C GLN A 39 6.02 6.66 -2.52
N PHE A 40 5.87 6.11 -1.32
CA PHE A 40 5.60 6.85 -0.10
C PHE A 40 6.50 6.41 1.05
N SER A 41 6.96 7.38 1.86
CA SER A 41 7.84 7.13 3.02
C SER A 41 7.08 6.85 4.32
N MET A 42 5.76 6.62 4.24
CA MET A 42 4.86 6.36 5.36
C MET A 42 3.70 5.47 4.91
N ALA A 43 3.35 4.48 5.72
CA ALA A 43 2.19 3.61 5.53
C ALA A 43 1.36 3.59 6.82
N GLU A 44 0.04 3.57 6.68
CA GLU A 44 -0.88 3.28 7.77
C GLU A 44 -1.00 1.76 7.97
N ALA A 45 -1.00 1.31 9.22
CA ALA A 45 -1.21 -0.08 9.57
C ALA A 45 -2.43 -0.21 10.50
N ASP A 46 -3.53 -0.73 9.97
CA ASP A 46 -4.69 -1.16 10.75
C ASP A 46 -4.72 -2.69 10.81
N THR A 47 -4.18 -3.27 11.86
CA THR A 47 -4.00 -4.72 11.99
C THR A 47 -5.30 -5.51 12.15
N SER A 48 -6.45 -4.84 12.31
CA SER A 48 -7.73 -5.52 12.53
C SER A 48 -8.41 -5.98 11.22
N TYR A 49 -7.92 -5.55 10.06
CA TYR A 49 -8.59 -5.79 8.76
C TYR A 49 -7.97 -6.93 7.92
N TYR A 50 -6.87 -7.56 8.37
CA TYR A 50 -6.03 -8.42 7.52
C TYR A 50 -5.87 -9.87 8.03
N GLY A 51 -6.83 -10.35 8.82
CA GLY A 51 -6.99 -11.77 9.13
C GLY A 51 -7.56 -12.57 7.97
#